data_AF-A0A7C9PYA8-F1
#
_entry.id   AF-A0A7C9PYA8-F1
#
_cell.length_a   1.000
_cell.length_b   1.000
_cell.length_c   1.000
_cell.angle_alpha   90.00
_cell.angle_beta   90.00
_cell.angle_gamma   90.00
#
_symmetry.space_group_name_H-M   'P 1'
#
loop_
_entity.id
_entity.type
_entity.pdbx_description
1 polymer ?
#
loop_
_entity_poly.entity_id
_entity_poly.type
_entity_poly.pdbx_seq_one_letter_code
_entity_poly.pdbx_strand_id
1 'polypeptide(L)'
;MKSTSKQFAEAARHWDLENLYTDLASAKGKRLTPVEKLHLRGLLCGYSPTEIAENLGKEVKGVQTDLCATLYKYVKNLVDKSGEKMENWRNVAEWLEDAGYRSESSVRLQLSDSSPENGVVSVTNIGFENNQIKIGVNLQITVPLPPEVLIQDSDSNGKTDNQVRE
;
A
#
# COMPACT_ATOMS: atom_id res chain seq x y z
N MET A 1 -2.32 -25.22 -27.26
CA MET A 1 -3.05 -25.22 -25.97
C MET A 1 -2.30 -24.33 -25.00
N LYS A 2 -2.84 -23.14 -24.65
CA LYS A 2 -2.19 -22.23 -23.69
C LYS A 2 -2.24 -22.88 -22.30
N SER A 3 -1.09 -22.98 -21.64
CA SER A 3 -0.98 -23.50 -20.28
C SER A 3 -1.69 -22.53 -19.32
N THR A 4 -2.96 -22.80 -19.03
CA THR A 4 -3.82 -21.99 -18.14
C THR A 4 -3.24 -21.87 -16.72
N SER A 5 -2.34 -22.77 -16.32
CA SER A 5 -1.67 -22.70 -15.01
C SER A 5 -0.76 -21.48 -14.81
N LYS A 6 -0.36 -20.80 -15.89
CA LYS A 6 0.47 -19.59 -15.86
C LYS A 6 -0.34 -18.29 -15.88
N GLN A 7 -1.66 -18.34 -16.07
CA GLN A 7 -2.48 -17.13 -16.06
C GLN A 7 -2.57 -16.58 -14.64
N PHE A 8 -2.55 -15.24 -14.53
CA PHE A 8 -2.62 -14.52 -13.26
C PHE A 8 -1.46 -14.85 -12.31
N ALA A 9 -0.27 -15.18 -12.84
CA ALA A 9 0.90 -15.49 -12.04
C ALA A 9 1.41 -14.28 -11.24
N GLU A 10 1.08 -13.07 -11.69
CA GLU A 10 1.36 -11.81 -11.01
C GLU A 10 0.68 -11.71 -9.63
N ALA A 11 -0.39 -12.46 -9.36
CA ALA A 11 -0.98 -12.56 -8.02
C ALA A 11 0.06 -12.99 -6.97
N ALA A 12 0.96 -13.91 -7.34
CA ALA A 12 1.98 -14.43 -6.42
C ALA A 12 3.02 -13.38 -5.98
N ARG A 13 3.06 -12.21 -6.64
CA ARG A 13 3.97 -11.12 -6.28
C ARG A 13 3.45 -10.26 -5.13
N HIS A 14 2.14 -10.21 -4.95
CA HIS A 14 1.47 -9.31 -4.02
C HIS A 14 0.65 -10.05 -2.95
N TRP A 15 0.49 -11.36 -3.09
CA TRP A 15 -0.35 -12.18 -2.23
C TRP A 15 0.39 -13.43 -1.80
N ASP A 16 0.20 -13.79 -0.53
CA ASP A 16 0.68 -15.05 0.02
C ASP A 16 -0.26 -16.18 -0.40
N LEU A 17 -0.06 -16.64 -1.64
CA LEU A 17 -0.87 -17.70 -2.23
C LEU A 17 -0.73 -19.04 -1.48
N GLU A 18 0.40 -19.30 -0.83
CA GLU A 18 0.64 -20.57 -0.13
C GLU A 18 -0.25 -20.68 1.11
N ASN A 19 -0.23 -19.64 1.95
CA ASN A 19 -1.11 -19.57 3.12
C ASN A 19 -2.58 -19.47 2.70
N LEU A 20 -2.91 -18.65 1.70
CA LEU A 20 -4.27 -18.56 1.16
C LEU A 20 -4.83 -19.92 0.71
N TYR A 21 -4.06 -20.71 -0.03
CA TYR A 21 -4.53 -22.01 -0.49
C TYR A 21 -4.67 -23.01 0.64
N THR A 22 -3.82 -22.92 1.65
CA THR A 22 -3.87 -23.79 2.82
C THR A 22 -5.10 -23.47 3.66
N ASP A 23 -5.33 -22.20 3.94
CA ASP A 23 -6.43 -21.76 4.79
C ASP A 23 -7.78 -21.89 4.10
N LEU A 24 -7.87 -21.57 2.80
CA LEU A 24 -9.08 -21.85 2.03
C LEU A 24 -9.36 -23.36 1.92
N ALA A 25 -8.33 -24.21 1.85
CA ALA A 25 -8.52 -25.66 1.85
C ALA A 25 -9.04 -26.16 3.19
N SER A 26 -8.57 -25.57 4.30
CA SER A 26 -9.08 -25.81 5.64
C SER A 26 -10.53 -25.34 5.79
N ALA A 27 -10.86 -24.14 5.32
CA ALA A 27 -12.22 -23.57 5.35
C ALA A 27 -13.24 -24.35 4.49
N LYS A 28 -12.78 -24.93 3.36
CA LYS A 28 -13.58 -25.83 2.52
C LYS A 28 -13.65 -27.26 3.06
N GLY A 29 -12.67 -27.65 3.90
CA GLY A 29 -12.43 -29.03 4.33
C GLY A 29 -11.88 -29.95 3.22
N LYS A 30 -11.43 -29.39 2.09
CA LYS A 30 -10.88 -30.13 0.93
C LYS A 30 -9.86 -29.28 0.20
N ARG A 31 -8.93 -29.94 -0.52
CA ARG A 31 -7.94 -29.26 -1.37
C ARG A 31 -8.63 -28.45 -2.48
N LEU A 32 -8.14 -27.22 -2.72
CA LEU A 32 -8.58 -26.40 -3.85
C LEU A 32 -8.20 -27.06 -5.17
N THR A 33 -9.16 -27.11 -6.08
CA THR A 33 -8.94 -27.56 -7.46
C THR A 33 -8.07 -26.56 -8.22
N PRO A 34 -7.37 -26.99 -9.30
CA PRO A 34 -6.58 -26.08 -10.12
C PRO A 34 -7.39 -24.90 -10.68
N VAL A 35 -8.68 -25.12 -10.97
CA VAL A 35 -9.59 -24.10 -11.49
C VAL A 35 -9.92 -23.05 -10.43
N GLU A 36 -10.20 -23.47 -9.19
CA GLU A 36 -10.46 -22.54 -8.08
C GLU A 36 -9.24 -21.68 -7.77
N LYS A 37 -8.05 -22.28 -7.75
CA LYS A 37 -6.79 -21.53 -7.56
C LYS A 37 -6.60 -20.47 -8.65
N LEU A 38 -6.98 -20.80 -9.87
CA LEU A 38 -6.85 -19.91 -11.03
C LEU A 38 -7.85 -18.76 -10.97
N HIS A 39 -9.12 -19.06 -10.67
CA HIS A 39 -10.15 -18.05 -10.46
C HIS A 39 -9.79 -17.11 -9.29
N LEU A 40 -9.26 -17.65 -8.18
CA LEU A 40 -8.80 -16.85 -7.06
C LEU A 40 -7.69 -15.87 -7.49
N ARG A 41 -6.65 -16.35 -8.20
CA ARG A 41 -5.59 -15.48 -8.71
C ARG A 41 -6.13 -14.36 -9.58
N GLY A 42 -7.08 -14.66 -10.47
CA GLY A 42 -7.73 -13.64 -11.29
C GLY A 42 -8.40 -12.55 -10.45
N LEU A 43 -9.14 -12.92 -9.41
CA LEU A 43 -9.78 -11.97 -8.49
C LEU A 43 -8.74 -11.13 -7.73
N LEU A 44 -7.68 -11.76 -7.22
CA LEU A 44 -6.60 -11.09 -6.48
C LEU A 44 -5.78 -10.13 -7.34
N CYS A 45 -5.73 -10.38 -8.65
CA CYS A 45 -5.15 -9.47 -9.64
C CYS A 45 -6.07 -8.30 -10.02
N GLY A 46 -7.31 -8.28 -9.53
CA GLY A 46 -8.27 -7.23 -9.86
C GLY A 46 -9.06 -7.47 -11.16
N TYR A 47 -9.10 -8.70 -11.67
CA TYR A 47 -9.95 -9.04 -12.82
C TYR A 47 -11.38 -9.35 -12.38
N SER A 48 -12.35 -8.85 -13.13
CA SER A 48 -13.76 -9.21 -12.95
C SER A 48 -14.04 -10.65 -13.39
N PRO A 49 -15.13 -11.29 -12.91
CA PRO A 49 -15.55 -12.61 -13.35
C PRO A 49 -15.67 -12.75 -14.88
N THR A 50 -16.07 -11.67 -15.56
CA THR A 50 -16.17 -11.60 -17.02
C THR A 50 -14.79 -11.68 -17.66
N GLU A 51 -13.85 -10.83 -17.22
CA GLU A 51 -12.48 -10.81 -17.74
C GLU A 51 -11.75 -12.14 -17.47
N ILE A 52 -12.00 -12.76 -16.32
CA ILE A 52 -11.48 -14.09 -15.98
C ILE A 52 -12.02 -15.12 -16.98
N ALA A 53 -13.33 -15.11 -17.25
CA ALA A 53 -13.94 -16.03 -18.20
C ALA A 53 -13.39 -15.86 -19.63
N GLU A 54 -13.23 -14.62 -20.08
CA GLU A 54 -12.63 -14.30 -21.38
C GLU A 54 -11.18 -14.79 -21.47
N ASN A 55 -10.37 -14.55 -20.44
CA ASN A 55 -8.99 -15.05 -20.37
C ASN A 55 -8.92 -16.58 -20.40
N LEU A 56 -9.88 -17.25 -19.75
CA LEU A 56 -9.94 -18.72 -19.70
C LEU A 56 -10.60 -19.35 -20.94
N GLY A 57 -11.21 -18.55 -21.82
CA GLY A 57 -12.03 -19.05 -22.93
C GLY A 57 -13.25 -19.84 -22.43
N LYS A 58 -13.81 -19.47 -21.28
CA LYS A 58 -14.98 -20.10 -20.66
C LYS A 58 -16.21 -19.22 -20.77
N GLU A 59 -17.38 -19.83 -20.56
CA GLU A 59 -18.62 -19.07 -20.46
C GLU A 59 -18.64 -18.20 -19.20
N VAL A 60 -18.93 -16.90 -19.37
CA VAL A 60 -19.01 -15.91 -18.28
C VAL A 60 -19.97 -16.35 -17.18
N LYS A 61 -21.16 -16.85 -17.54
CA LYS A 61 -22.16 -17.32 -16.57
C LYS A 61 -21.65 -18.49 -15.75
N GLY A 62 -20.96 -19.44 -16.39
CA GLY A 62 -20.36 -20.58 -15.70
C GLY A 62 -19.33 -20.16 -14.65
N VAL A 63 -18.45 -19.22 -14.99
CA VAL A 63 -17.44 -18.68 -14.06
C VAL A 63 -18.09 -17.91 -12.91
N GLN A 64 -19.10 -17.07 -13.18
CA GLN A 64 -19.82 -16.33 -12.14
C GLN A 64 -20.54 -17.25 -11.15
N THR A 65 -21.24 -18.27 -11.66
CA THR A 65 -21.91 -19.27 -10.81
C THR A 65 -20.90 -20.05 -9.97
N ASP A 66 -19.79 -20.48 -10.57
CA ASP A 66 -18.72 -21.19 -9.87
C ASP A 66 -18.13 -20.35 -8.74
N LEU A 67 -17.77 -19.08 -9.01
CA LEU A 67 -17.26 -18.14 -8.01
C LEU A 67 -18.23 -17.96 -6.84
N CYS A 68 -19.52 -17.79 -7.14
CA CYS A 68 -20.55 -17.58 -6.12
C CYS A 68 -20.77 -18.82 -5.25
N ALA A 69 -20.77 -20.01 -5.86
CA ALA A 69 -20.98 -21.28 -5.17
C ALA A 69 -19.76 -21.76 -4.38
N THR A 70 -18.54 -21.38 -4.81
CA THR A 70 -17.28 -21.90 -4.27
C THR A 70 -16.49 -20.82 -3.55
N LEU A 71 -15.73 -20.01 -4.29
CA LEU A 71 -14.74 -19.08 -3.75
C LEU A 71 -15.34 -18.07 -2.78
N TYR A 72 -16.49 -17.48 -3.10
CA TYR A 72 -17.14 -16.50 -2.22
C TYR A 72 -17.56 -17.13 -0.90
N LYS A 73 -18.01 -18.39 -0.92
CA LYS A 73 -18.38 -19.13 0.28
C LYS A 73 -17.15 -19.45 1.13
N TYR A 74 -16.04 -19.85 0.51
CA TYR A 74 -14.81 -20.20 1.23
C TYR A 74 -14.15 -18.98 1.86
N VAL A 75 -14.09 -17.88 1.11
CA VAL A 75 -13.56 -16.62 1.64
C VAL A 75 -14.41 -16.14 2.81
N LYS A 76 -15.75 -16.15 2.70
CA LYS A 76 -16.63 -15.80 3.84
C LYS A 76 -16.38 -16.64 5.08
N ASN A 77 -16.21 -17.94 4.91
CA ASN A 77 -15.92 -18.84 6.02
C ASN A 77 -14.53 -18.56 6.63
N LEU A 78 -13.57 -18.16 5.80
CA LEU A 78 -12.21 -17.87 6.24
C LEU A 78 -12.14 -16.57 7.07
N VAL A 79 -12.81 -15.51 6.63
CA VAL A 79 -12.78 -14.20 7.31
C VAL A 79 -13.93 -14.02 8.32
N ASP A 80 -14.65 -15.10 8.64
CA ASP A 80 -15.83 -15.11 9.52
C ASP A 80 -16.90 -14.04 9.18
N LYS A 81 -17.02 -13.68 7.90
CA LYS A 81 -18.03 -12.73 7.38
C LYS A 81 -19.23 -13.45 6.77
N SER A 82 -19.61 -14.58 7.37
CA SER A 82 -20.70 -15.44 6.89
C SER A 82 -22.05 -14.71 6.79
N GLY A 83 -22.26 -13.67 7.60
CA GLY A 83 -23.45 -12.81 7.59
C GLY A 83 -23.44 -11.65 6.58
N GLU A 84 -22.28 -11.30 6.00
CA GLU A 84 -22.22 -10.18 5.04
C GLU A 84 -22.54 -10.64 3.62
N LYS A 85 -23.32 -9.82 2.89
CA LYS A 85 -23.61 -10.07 1.48
C LYS A 85 -22.39 -9.65 0.67
N MET A 86 -21.84 -10.59 -0.10
CA MET A 86 -20.76 -10.29 -1.03
C MET A 86 -21.38 -9.71 -2.30
N GLU A 87 -21.53 -8.39 -2.34
CA GLU A 87 -22.16 -7.68 -3.45
C GLU A 87 -21.19 -7.35 -4.58
N ASN A 88 -19.90 -7.23 -4.26
CA ASN A 88 -18.86 -6.91 -5.22
C ASN A 88 -17.70 -7.89 -5.09
N TRP A 89 -17.23 -8.40 -6.23
CA TRP A 89 -16.10 -9.32 -6.30
C TRP A 89 -14.81 -8.68 -5.79
N ARG A 90 -14.72 -7.33 -5.83
CA ARG A 90 -13.60 -6.56 -5.26
C ARG A 90 -13.45 -6.75 -3.75
N ASN A 91 -14.55 -6.99 -3.04
CA ASN A 91 -14.53 -7.22 -1.60
C ASN A 91 -13.72 -8.46 -1.24
N VAL A 92 -13.57 -9.44 -2.14
CA VAL A 92 -12.73 -10.62 -1.91
C VAL A 92 -11.28 -10.22 -1.66
N ALA A 93 -10.73 -9.33 -2.48
CA ALA A 93 -9.38 -8.85 -2.30
C ALA A 93 -9.28 -8.06 -0.99
N GLU A 94 -10.20 -7.12 -0.74
CA GLU A 94 -10.18 -6.31 0.48
C GLU A 94 -10.26 -7.15 1.76
N TRP A 95 -11.11 -8.17 1.81
CA TRP A 95 -11.24 -9.03 2.99
C TRP A 95 -10.00 -9.91 3.21
N LEU A 96 -9.38 -10.40 2.15
CA LEU A 96 -8.16 -11.18 2.26
C LEU A 96 -6.96 -10.30 2.63
N GLU A 97 -6.97 -9.04 2.21
CA GLU A 97 -5.99 -8.04 2.65
C GLU A 97 -6.14 -7.73 4.14
N ASP A 98 -7.37 -7.49 4.62
CA ASP A 98 -7.66 -7.26 6.04
C ASP A 98 -7.29 -8.47 6.92
N ALA A 99 -7.44 -9.69 6.38
CA ALA A 99 -7.00 -10.91 7.03
C ALA A 99 -5.47 -11.14 7.00
N GLY A 100 -4.69 -10.22 6.39
CA GLY A 100 -3.23 -10.25 6.40
C GLY A 100 -2.59 -11.12 5.32
N TYR A 101 -3.33 -11.56 4.29
CA TYR A 101 -2.78 -12.38 3.20
C TYR A 101 -2.06 -11.59 2.11
N ARG A 102 -2.11 -10.26 2.17
CA ARG A 102 -1.40 -9.41 1.22
C ARG A 102 0.08 -9.38 1.60
N SER A 103 0.95 -9.87 0.71
CA SER A 103 2.39 -9.79 0.90
C SER A 103 2.79 -8.33 0.83
N GLU A 104 3.29 -7.80 1.94
CA GLU A 104 3.53 -6.38 2.11
C GLU A 104 4.42 -5.79 1.00
N SER A 105 3.82 -5.01 0.11
CA SER A 105 4.54 -4.06 -0.73
C SER A 105 3.77 -2.77 -0.97
N SER A 106 2.85 -2.42 -0.07
CA SER A 106 2.28 -1.08 0.00
C SER A 106 2.11 -0.68 1.44
N VAL A 107 3.21 -0.20 2.04
CA VAL A 107 3.11 0.80 3.09
C VAL A 107 2.34 1.97 2.47
N ARG A 108 1.02 2.01 2.66
CA ARG A 108 0.27 3.25 2.48
C ARG A 108 0.64 4.09 3.69
N LEU A 109 1.66 4.94 3.54
CA LEU A 109 1.88 6.04 4.48
C LEU A 109 0.61 6.90 4.41
N GLN A 110 -0.31 6.67 5.35
CA GLN A 110 -1.36 7.64 5.65
C GLN A 110 -0.66 8.82 6.31
N LEU A 111 -0.14 9.72 5.47
CA LEU A 111 0.10 11.10 5.89
C LEU A 111 -1.29 11.67 6.13
N SER A 112 -1.78 11.53 7.36
CA SER A 112 -2.86 12.40 7.84
C SER A 112 -2.41 13.82 7.54
N ASP A 113 -3.27 14.56 6.86
CA ASP A 113 -3.05 15.86 6.21
C ASP A 113 -2.75 17.00 7.21
N SER A 114 -1.89 16.77 8.21
CA SER A 114 -1.29 17.83 9.01
C SER A 114 -0.12 18.41 8.21
N SER A 115 -0.44 19.11 7.13
CA SER A 115 0.53 19.94 6.43
C SER A 115 1.07 20.95 7.44
N PRO A 116 2.39 20.98 7.74
CA PRO A 116 2.95 22.07 8.49
C PRO A 116 2.77 23.34 7.65
N GLU A 117 2.02 24.31 8.17
CA GLU A 117 1.63 25.55 7.48
C GLU A 117 2.80 26.34 6.86
N ASN A 118 4.07 25.98 7.12
CA ASN A 118 5.26 26.60 6.51
C ASN A 118 6.46 25.64 6.29
N GLY A 119 6.25 24.33 6.17
CA GLY A 119 7.34 23.36 5.99
C GLY A 119 7.27 22.59 4.67
N VAL A 120 8.16 22.89 3.72
CA VAL A 120 8.29 22.10 2.49
C VAL A 120 9.24 20.93 2.76
N VAL A 121 8.70 19.71 2.80
CA VAL A 121 9.49 18.47 2.86
C VAL A 121 9.46 17.82 1.49
N SER A 122 10.61 17.75 0.82
CA SER A 122 10.74 17.08 -0.48
C SER A 122 11.55 15.80 -0.33
N VAL A 123 10.95 14.65 -0.64
CA VAL A 123 11.66 13.37 -0.71
C VAL A 123 12.42 13.33 -2.03
N THR A 124 13.74 13.17 -1.98
CA THR A 124 14.61 13.25 -3.16
C THR A 124 14.93 11.89 -3.75
N ASN A 125 15.01 10.85 -2.92
CA ASN A 125 15.27 9.49 -3.39
C ASN A 125 14.77 8.44 -2.40
N ILE A 126 14.19 7.36 -2.90
CA ILE A 126 13.80 6.19 -2.12
C ILE A 126 14.47 4.97 -2.74
N GLY A 127 15.34 4.31 -1.99
CA GLY A 127 16.06 3.11 -2.42
C GLY A 127 15.82 1.93 -1.47
N PHE A 128 15.76 0.73 -2.04
CA PHE A 128 15.62 -0.54 -1.31
C PHE A 128 16.79 -1.44 -1.65
N GLU A 129 17.68 -1.70 -0.68
CA GLU A 129 18.86 -2.55 -0.87
C GLU A 129 19.14 -3.37 0.39
N ASN A 130 19.42 -4.67 0.27
CA ASN A 130 19.86 -5.55 1.37
C ASN A 130 19.00 -5.45 2.64
N ASN A 131 17.66 -5.59 2.52
CA ASN A 131 16.71 -5.43 3.63
C ASN A 131 16.75 -4.06 4.34
N GLN A 132 17.41 -3.07 3.75
CA GLN A 132 17.49 -1.71 4.28
C GLN A 132 16.74 -0.74 3.35
N ILE A 133 16.01 0.18 3.97
CA ILE A 133 15.33 1.27 3.28
C ILE A 133 16.20 2.51 3.41
N LYS A 134 16.63 3.07 2.29
CA LYS A 134 17.38 4.33 2.23
C LYS A 134 16.44 5.43 1.76
N ILE A 135 16.25 6.45 2.60
CA ILE A 135 15.37 7.58 2.30
C ILE A 135 16.20 8.87 2.32
N GLY A 136 16.30 9.54 1.16
CA GLY A 136 16.87 10.87 1.04
C GLY A 136 15.79 11.93 1.20
N VAL A 137 15.98 12.86 2.13
CA VAL A 137 15.05 13.97 2.38
C VAL A 137 15.77 15.32 2.27
N ASN A 138 15.11 16.28 1.63
CA ASN A 138 15.51 17.68 1.65
C ASN A 138 14.47 18.47 2.47
N LEU A 139 14.95 19.17 3.50
CA LEU A 139 14.14 19.90 4.46
C LEU A 139 14.54 21.38 4.46
N GLN A 140 13.57 22.25 4.18
CA GLN A 140 13.71 23.70 4.31
C GLN A 140 12.82 24.20 5.45
N ILE A 141 13.41 24.91 6.41
CA ILE A 141 12.70 25.49 7.56
C ILE A 141 12.83 27.01 7.50
N THR A 142 11.69 27.70 7.49
CA THR A 142 11.64 29.15 7.64
C THR A 142 11.21 29.47 9.06
N VAL A 143 12.11 30.05 9.85
CA VAL A 143 11.79 30.56 11.18
C VAL A 143 11.65 32.09 11.12
N PRO A 144 10.60 32.68 11.71
CA PRO A 144 10.51 34.13 11.81
C PRO A 144 11.61 34.60 12.77
N LEU A 145 12.54 35.41 12.28
CA LEU A 145 13.50 36.08 13.15
C LEU A 145 12.78 37.21 13.91
N PRO A 146 12.95 37.31 15.24
CA PRO A 146 12.48 38.48 15.98
C PRO A 146 13.25 39.73 15.52
N PRO A 147 12.58 40.88 15.36
CA PRO A 147 13.16 42.09 14.79
C PRO A 147 14.29 42.74 15.62
N GLU A 148 14.66 42.21 16.79
CA GLU A 148 15.65 42.81 17.71
C GLU A 148 17.10 42.36 17.48
N VAL A 149 17.39 41.55 16.45
CA VAL A 149 18.78 41.24 16.03
C VAL A 149 19.22 42.17 14.88
N LEU A 150 18.96 43.46 15.03
CA LEU A 150 19.60 44.51 14.24
C LEU A 150 20.35 45.37 15.25
N ILE A 151 21.53 44.88 15.65
CA ILE A 151 22.38 45.54 16.62
C ILE A 151 22.61 46.96 16.12
N GLN A 152 22.17 47.90 16.95
CA GLN A 152 22.44 49.33 16.85
C GLN A 152 23.96 49.53 16.91
N ASP A 153 24.56 50.01 15.82
CA ASP A 153 25.82 50.75 15.91
C ASP A 153 25.56 51.98 16.78
N SER A 154 25.79 51.83 18.08
CA SER A 154 25.90 52.93 19.00
C SER A 154 27.25 53.58 18.77
N ASP A 155 27.28 54.54 17.84
CA ASP A 155 28.37 55.51 17.72
C ASP A 155 28.58 56.19 19.07
N SER A 156 29.47 55.60 19.86
CA SER A 156 30.03 56.21 21.05
C SER A 156 30.94 57.33 20.56
N ASN A 157 30.41 58.56 20.47
CA ASN A 157 31.22 59.76 20.28
C ASN A 157 32.08 59.98 21.54
N GLY A 158 33.20 59.27 21.59
CA GLY A 158 34.31 59.52 22.49
C GLY A 158 34.94 60.85 22.12
N LYS A 159 34.56 61.90 22.86
CA LYS A 159 35.36 63.12 22.98
C LYS A 159 36.71 62.70 23.59
N THR A 160 37.69 62.49 22.73
CA THR A 160 39.09 62.29 23.11
C THR A 160 39.66 63.66 23.48
N ASP A 161 39.82 63.86 24.78
CA ASP A 161 40.75 64.83 25.35
C ASP A 161 42.16 64.40 24.92
N ASN A 162 42.86 65.26 24.17
CA ASN A 162 44.26 65.04 23.83
C ASN A 162 45.12 66.09 24.51
N GLN A 163 45.77 65.59 25.55
CA GLN A 163 46.80 66.13 26.43
C GLN A 163 48.04 66.68 25.71
N VAL A 164 48.61 67.78 26.21
CA VAL A 164 50.09 67.91 26.31
C VAL A 164 50.48 68.77 27.52
N ARG A 165 51.21 68.16 28.46
CA ARG A 165 52.13 68.81 29.40
C ARG A 165 53.44 69.06 28.65
N GLU A 166 54.00 70.26 28.72
CA GLU A 166 55.32 70.59 29.30
C GLU A 166 55.33 72.09 29.64
#